data_AF-A0A0B4CJA5-F1
#
_entry.id   AF-A0A0B4CJA5-F1
#
_cell.length_a   1.000
_cell.length_b   1.000
_cell.length_c   1.000
_cell.angle_alpha   90.00
_cell.angle_beta   90.00
_cell.angle_gamma   90.00
#
_symmetry.space_group_name_H-M   'P 1'
#
loop_
_entity.id
_entity.type
_entity.pdbx_description
1 polymer ?
#
loop_
_entity_poly.entity_id
_entity_poly.type
_entity_poly.pdbx_seq_one_letter_code
_entity_poly.pdbx_strand_id
1 'polypeptide(L)'
;GSVFVKDLLKFHKRQVKMLAYLISRKHVPTKKGTMYFGTWIDANGEYFDTAHFPDSLKQYDFQGGGCYLLLGTVEVDFHFPTITIHKMAKMPMIPDPRYAYDKEKQYDIHRQIKEDVSMTHRKPYPQAYEIGLIRHKIQ
;
A
#
# COMPACT_ATOMS: atom_id res chain seq x y z
N GLY A 1 -6.23 12.42 -4.82
CA GLY A 1 -7.36 11.47 -4.81
C GLY A 1 -8.62 12.22 -4.49
N SER A 2 -9.76 11.54 -4.41
CA SER A 2 -11.04 12.15 -4.03
C SER A 2 -11.39 11.99 -2.55
N VAL A 3 -10.62 11.17 -1.81
CA VAL A 3 -10.84 10.87 -0.39
C VAL A 3 -9.54 11.04 0.38
N PHE A 4 -9.64 11.53 1.62
CA PHE A 4 -8.56 11.70 2.60
C PHE A 4 -8.72 10.73 3.78
N VAL A 5 -7.65 10.56 4.56
CA VAL A 5 -7.62 9.57 5.66
C VAL A 5 -8.71 9.82 6.69
N LYS A 6 -8.87 11.06 7.17
CA LYS A 6 -9.95 11.45 8.10
C LYS A 6 -11.36 11.01 7.70
N ASP A 7 -11.60 10.81 6.40
CA ASP A 7 -12.92 10.45 5.88
C ASP A 7 -13.10 8.94 5.67
N LEU A 8 -12.03 8.13 5.78
CA LEU A 8 -12.07 6.69 5.45
C LEU A 8 -13.15 5.91 6.20
N LEU A 9 -13.38 6.22 7.47
CA LEU A 9 -14.42 5.56 8.28
C LEU A 9 -15.82 5.69 7.67
N LYS A 10 -16.09 6.77 6.94
CA LYS A 10 -17.38 7.03 6.26
C LYS A 10 -17.56 6.16 5.00
N PHE A 11 -16.50 5.51 4.53
CA PHE A 11 -16.46 4.75 3.29
C PHE A 11 -16.29 3.25 3.51
N HIS A 12 -16.58 2.72 4.70
CA HIS A 12 -16.53 1.27 4.95
C HIS A 12 -17.27 0.46 3.87
N LYS A 13 -16.61 -0.58 3.34
CA LYS A 13 -17.04 -1.41 2.20
C LYS A 13 -17.24 -0.69 0.87
N ARG A 14 -16.81 0.57 0.75
CA ARG A 14 -16.90 1.35 -0.49
C ARG A 14 -15.53 1.47 -1.15
N GLN A 15 -15.55 1.64 -2.46
CA GLN A 15 -14.34 1.91 -3.23
C GLN A 15 -13.99 3.39 -3.13
N VAL A 16 -12.70 3.67 -2.91
CA VAL A 16 -12.16 5.02 -2.81
C VAL A 16 -10.92 5.17 -3.69
N LYS A 17 -10.65 6.41 -4.09
CA LYS A 17 -9.43 6.78 -4.82
C LYS A 17 -8.62 7.78 -4.00
N MET A 18 -7.40 7.42 -3.64
CA MET A 18 -6.53 8.22 -2.76
C MET A 18 -5.22 8.56 -3.44
N LEU A 19 -4.67 9.73 -3.13
CA LEU A 19 -3.29 10.07 -3.49
C LEU A 19 -2.51 10.09 -2.18
N ALA A 20 -1.44 9.31 -2.10
CA ALA A 20 -0.68 9.18 -0.88
C ALA A 20 0.80 8.88 -1.19
N TYR A 21 1.68 9.25 -0.27
CA TYR A 21 3.11 8.97 -0.34
C TYR A 21 3.42 7.66 0.38
N LEU A 22 4.17 6.76 -0.27
CA LEU A 22 4.58 5.48 0.28
C LEU A 22 5.69 5.68 1.31
N ILE A 23 5.42 5.32 2.56
CA ILE A 23 6.41 5.37 3.64
C ILE A 23 7.18 4.05 3.69
N SER A 24 6.45 2.95 3.84
CA SER A 24 7.06 1.63 3.98
C SER A 24 6.17 0.54 3.41
N ARG A 25 6.79 -0.58 3.06
CA ARG A 25 6.09 -1.81 2.70
C ARG A 25 6.67 -3.02 3.42
N LYS A 26 5.78 -3.87 3.91
CA LYS A 26 6.12 -5.14 4.56
C LYS A 26 5.81 -6.30 3.63
N HIS A 27 6.84 -7.06 3.28
CA HIS A 27 6.73 -8.29 2.52
C HIS A 27 6.05 -9.39 3.34
N VAL A 28 5.05 -10.05 2.78
CA VAL A 28 4.39 -11.21 3.40
C VAL A 28 4.31 -12.36 2.39
N PRO A 29 5.06 -13.46 2.62
CA PRO A 29 4.96 -14.62 1.76
C PRO A 29 3.64 -15.36 2.02
N THR A 30 2.89 -15.64 0.94
CA THR A 30 1.65 -16.43 0.99
C THR A 30 1.77 -17.63 0.04
N LYS A 31 0.89 -18.63 0.20
CA LYS A 31 0.85 -19.80 -0.70
C LYS A 31 0.51 -19.41 -2.16
N LYS A 32 -0.21 -18.31 -2.37
CA LYS A 32 -0.63 -17.81 -3.71
C LYS A 32 0.36 -16.80 -4.31
N GLY A 33 1.47 -16.54 -3.64
CA GLY A 33 2.47 -15.54 -4.03
C GLY A 33 2.71 -14.50 -2.96
N THR A 34 3.43 -13.44 -3.29
CA THR A 34 3.77 -12.38 -2.36
C THR A 34 2.62 -11.41 -2.17
N MET A 35 2.32 -11.09 -0.91
CA MET A 35 1.43 -10.02 -0.50
C MET A 35 2.29 -8.92 0.15
N TYR A 36 1.81 -7.67 0.10
CA TYR A 36 2.42 -6.57 0.85
C TYR A 36 1.40 -5.86 1.72
N PHE A 37 1.84 -5.42 2.89
CA PHE A 37 1.18 -4.33 3.60
C PHE A 37 1.93 -3.05 3.32
N GLY A 38 1.23 -1.98 2.95
CA GLY A 38 1.82 -0.67 2.73
C GLY A 38 1.37 0.31 3.80
N THR A 39 2.28 1.14 4.28
CA THR A 39 1.98 2.28 5.15
C THR A 39 2.22 3.56 4.37
N TRP A 40 1.25 4.47 4.44
CA TRP A 40 1.17 5.64 3.58
C TRP A 40 0.85 6.88 4.39
N ILE A 41 1.14 8.05 3.83
CA ILE A 41 0.71 9.34 4.36
C ILE A 41 -0.03 10.11 3.27
N ASP A 42 -1.17 10.72 3.60
CA ASP A 42 -1.91 11.57 2.67
C ASP A 42 -1.40 13.03 2.69
N ALA A 43 -2.03 13.89 1.89
CA ALA A 43 -1.63 15.29 1.79
C ALA A 43 -1.85 16.11 3.07
N ASN A 44 -2.65 15.62 4.03
CA ASN A 44 -2.86 16.27 5.32
C ASN A 44 -1.85 15.79 6.38
N GLY A 45 -0.95 14.88 6.02
CA GLY A 45 -0.01 14.29 6.97
C GLY A 45 -0.60 13.14 7.79
N GLU A 46 -1.80 12.67 7.46
CA GLU A 46 -2.44 11.56 8.17
C GLU A 46 -2.00 10.22 7.56
N TYR A 47 -1.67 9.25 8.41
CA TYR A 47 -1.21 7.93 7.96
C TYR A 47 -2.34 6.91 7.87
N PHE A 48 -2.20 5.93 6.99
CA PHE A 48 -3.11 4.79 6.86
C PHE A 48 -2.41 3.58 6.25
N ASP A 49 -3.01 2.41 6.44
CA ASP A 49 -2.47 1.15 5.96
C ASP A 49 -3.28 0.57 4.79
N THR A 50 -2.58 -0.21 3.96
CA THR A 50 -3.16 -0.91 2.82
C THR A 50 -2.73 -2.38 2.77
N ALA A 51 -3.56 -3.20 2.14
CA ALA A 51 -3.23 -4.57 1.78
C ALA A 51 -3.18 -4.73 0.25
N HIS A 52 -2.12 -5.38 -0.24
CA HIS A 52 -1.89 -5.63 -1.67
C HIS A 52 -1.77 -7.13 -1.91
N PHE A 53 -2.79 -7.72 -2.52
CA PHE A 53 -2.82 -9.15 -2.81
C PHE A 53 -2.03 -9.52 -4.08
N PRO A 54 -1.52 -10.76 -4.18
CA PRO A 54 -0.71 -11.21 -5.33
C PRO A 54 -1.37 -10.93 -6.69
N ASP A 55 -2.69 -11.08 -6.79
CA ASP A 55 -3.41 -10.90 -8.06
C ASP A 55 -3.47 -9.45 -8.52
N SER A 56 -3.57 -8.49 -7.59
CA SER A 56 -3.45 -7.06 -7.92
C SER A 56 -2.01 -6.70 -8.28
N LEU A 57 -1.05 -7.19 -7.49
CA LEU A 57 0.38 -6.89 -7.66
C LEU A 57 0.97 -7.38 -8.99
N LYS A 58 0.40 -8.42 -9.61
CA LYS A 58 0.82 -8.86 -10.95
C LYS A 58 0.63 -7.79 -12.03
N GLN A 59 -0.36 -6.92 -11.87
CA GLN A 59 -0.70 -5.88 -12.84
C GLN A 59 -0.33 -4.48 -12.35
N TYR A 60 -0.32 -4.27 -11.04
CA TYR A 60 -0.12 -2.97 -10.40
C TYR A 60 0.88 -3.14 -9.26
N ASP A 61 2.15 -3.34 -9.62
CA ASP A 61 3.25 -3.53 -8.68
C ASP A 61 3.78 -2.20 -8.10
N PHE A 62 4.59 -2.31 -7.05
CA PHE A 62 5.27 -1.16 -6.47
C PHE A 62 6.43 -0.72 -7.36
N GLN A 63 6.49 0.57 -7.68
CA GLN A 63 7.49 1.22 -8.54
C GLN A 63 8.50 2.04 -7.70
N GLY A 64 8.78 1.60 -6.48
CA GLY A 64 9.65 2.26 -5.48
C GLY A 64 8.99 3.40 -4.71
N GLY A 65 9.74 4.10 -3.85
CA GLY A 65 9.22 5.20 -3.04
C GLY A 65 8.66 6.37 -3.86
N GLY A 66 7.69 7.10 -3.30
CA GLY A 66 7.07 8.26 -3.92
C GLY A 66 5.55 8.32 -3.73
N CYS A 67 4.91 9.24 -4.46
CA CYS A 67 3.46 9.41 -4.44
C CYS A 67 2.76 8.45 -5.40
N TYR A 68 1.66 7.85 -4.96
CA TYR A 68 0.85 6.93 -5.74
C TYR A 68 -0.61 7.36 -5.77
N LEU A 69 -1.25 7.13 -6.91
CA LEU A 69 -2.70 7.11 -7.00
C LEU A 69 -3.18 5.68 -6.73
N LEU A 70 -3.97 5.53 -5.67
CA LEU A 70 -4.46 4.27 -5.15
C LEU A 70 -5.96 4.16 -5.43
N LEU A 71 -6.40 2.99 -5.90
CA LEU A 71 -7.82 2.64 -6.01
C LEU A 71 -8.05 1.34 -5.23
N GLY A 72 -8.93 1.39 -4.23
CA GLY A 72 -9.14 0.27 -3.33
C GLY A 72 -10.47 0.31 -2.59
N THR A 73 -10.82 -0.79 -1.93
CA THR A 73 -12.00 -0.88 -1.05
C THR A 73 -11.58 -0.65 0.39
N VAL A 74 -12.31 0.20 1.10
CA VAL A 74 -12.07 0.44 2.52
C VAL A 74 -12.65 -0.70 3.34
N GLU A 75 -11.83 -1.25 4.20
CA GLU A 75 -12.18 -2.20 5.25
C GLU A 75 -11.96 -1.52 6.60
N VAL A 76 -12.82 -1.79 7.58
CA VAL A 76 -12.72 -1.19 8.91
C VAL A 76 -12.84 -2.32 9.92
N ASP A 77 -11.74 -2.60 10.60
CA ASP A 77 -11.67 -3.58 11.68
C ASP A 77 -11.28 -2.85 12.97
N PHE A 78 -12.06 -3.05 14.04
CA PHE A 78 -11.80 -2.41 15.35
C PHE A 78 -11.60 -0.88 15.29
N HIS A 79 -12.36 -0.17 14.44
CA HIS A 79 -12.22 1.27 14.16
C HIS A 79 -10.93 1.70 13.44
N PHE A 80 -10.13 0.77 12.93
CA PHE A 80 -8.97 1.08 12.11
C PHE A 80 -9.30 0.85 10.62
N PRO A 81 -9.36 1.92 9.80
CA PRO A 81 -9.57 1.78 8.38
C PRO A 81 -8.30 1.28 7.68
N THR A 82 -8.42 0.22 6.90
CA THR A 82 -7.40 -0.30 5.97
C THR A 82 -7.97 -0.29 4.55
N ILE A 83 -7.13 -0.15 3.53
CA ILE A 83 -7.60 -0.22 2.14
C ILE A 83 -7.03 -1.45 1.45
N THR A 84 -7.92 -2.31 0.94
CA THR A 84 -7.52 -3.37 0.01
C THR A 84 -7.36 -2.78 -1.38
N ILE A 85 -6.14 -2.79 -1.92
CA ILE A 85 -5.82 -2.15 -3.19
C ILE A 85 -6.17 -3.07 -4.37
N HIS A 86 -6.88 -2.48 -5.33
CA HIS A 86 -7.23 -3.12 -6.61
C HIS A 86 -6.29 -2.66 -7.72
N LYS A 87 -5.99 -1.36 -7.76
CA LYS A 87 -5.09 -0.73 -8.73
C LYS A 87 -4.25 0.34 -8.05
N MET A 88 -3.01 0.49 -8.51
CA MET A 88 -2.18 1.62 -8.15
C MET A 88 -1.23 2.00 -9.27
N ALA A 89 -0.80 3.26 -9.27
CA ALA A 89 0.23 3.75 -10.16
C ALA A 89 1.05 4.84 -9.45
N LYS A 90 2.37 4.84 -9.64
CA LYS A 90 3.22 5.92 -9.16
C LYS A 90 2.97 7.18 -9.99
N MET A 91 2.83 8.30 -9.31
CA MET A 91 2.64 9.59 -9.97
C MET A 91 3.99 10.20 -10.34
N PRO A 92 4.08 10.89 -11.50
CA PRO A 92 5.25 11.67 -11.83
C PRO A 92 5.40 12.81 -10.82
N MET A 93 6.64 13.07 -10.40
CA MET A 93 6.95 14.17 -9.50
C MET A 93 7.39 15.40 -10.27
N ILE A 94 7.02 16.57 -9.76
CA ILE A 94 7.41 17.86 -10.34
C ILE A 94 8.91 18.06 -10.06
N PRO A 95 9.74 18.36 -11.09
CA PRO A 95 11.16 18.60 -10.89
C PRO A 95 11.39 19.78 -9.95
N ASP A 96 12.47 19.71 -9.18
CA ASP A 96 12.79 20.73 -8.19
C ASP A 96 13.08 22.08 -8.88
N PRO A 97 12.30 23.14 -8.58
CA PRO A 97 12.45 24.44 -9.24
C PRO A 97 13.81 25.09 -8.96
N ARG A 98 14.52 24.69 -7.89
CA ARG A 98 15.85 25.19 -7.55
C ARG A 98 16.91 24.78 -8.59
N TYR A 99 16.67 23.71 -9.34
CA TYR A 99 17.57 23.19 -10.37
C TYR A 99 17.02 23.37 -11.79
N ALA A 100 16.11 24.34 -12.01
CA ALA A 100 15.44 24.54 -13.30
C ALA A 100 16.41 24.70 -14.51
N TYR A 101 17.62 25.21 -14.27
CA TYR A 101 18.66 25.40 -15.30
C TYR A 101 19.64 24.22 -15.42
N ASP A 102 19.64 23.30 -14.47
CA ASP A 102 20.52 22.12 -14.43
C ASP A 102 19.68 20.86 -14.72
N LYS A 103 19.57 20.53 -16.01
CA LYS A 103 18.73 19.42 -16.50
C LYS A 103 19.15 18.06 -15.95
N GLU A 104 20.40 17.90 -15.52
CA GLU A 104 20.88 16.65 -14.92
C GLU A 104 20.41 16.53 -13.47
N LYS A 105 20.49 17.63 -12.71
CA LYS A 105 20.16 17.63 -11.26
C LYS A 105 18.68 17.76 -10.94
N GLN A 106 17.85 18.20 -11.88
CA GLN A 106 16.41 18.42 -11.66
C GLN A 106 15.65 17.16 -11.16
N TYR A 107 16.21 15.96 -11.36
CA TYR A 107 15.63 14.67 -10.93
C TYR A 107 16.43 13.94 -9.84
N ASP A 108 17.52 14.52 -9.32
CA ASP A 108 18.39 13.82 -8.37
C ASP A 108 17.67 13.41 -7.10
N ILE A 109 16.83 14.30 -6.56
CA ILE A 109 16.01 14.01 -5.39
C ILE A 109 15.08 12.83 -5.69
N HIS A 110 14.42 12.80 -6.85
CA HIS A 110 13.51 11.71 -7.21
C HIS A 110 14.21 10.35 -7.34
N ARG A 111 15.48 10.34 -7.75
CA ARG A 111 16.31 9.11 -7.79
C ARG A 111 16.71 8.62 -6.39
N GLN A 112 16.78 9.53 -5.43
CA GLN A 112 17.16 9.23 -4.05
C GLN A 112 15.99 8.81 -3.17
N ILE A 113 14.74 9.02 -3.61
CA ILE A 113 13.54 8.57 -2.88
C ILE A 113 13.56 7.05 -2.79
N LYS A 114 13.76 6.55 -1.56
CA LYS A 114 13.67 5.13 -1.22
C LYS A 114 12.54 4.95 -0.23
N GLU A 115 11.72 3.95 -0.47
CA GLU A 115 10.78 3.44 0.53
C GLU A 115 11.52 2.53 1.52
N ASP A 116 10.99 2.42 2.73
CA ASP A 116 11.43 1.38 3.65
C ASP A 116 10.81 0.02 3.25
N VAL A 117 11.64 -1.02 3.14
CA VAL A 117 11.22 -2.36 2.72
C VAL A 117 11.56 -3.36 3.81
N SER A 118 10.53 -3.80 4.53
CA SER A 118 10.67 -4.84 5.55
C SER A 118 10.45 -6.23 4.95
N MET A 119 11.54 -6.98 4.76
CA MET A 119 11.51 -8.33 4.23
C MET A 119 11.24 -9.37 5.32
N THR A 120 10.13 -10.12 5.20
CA THR A 120 9.87 -11.24 6.10
C THR A 120 10.55 -12.53 5.61
N HIS A 121 11.40 -13.11 6.45
CA HIS A 121 12.11 -14.38 6.22
C HIS A 121 11.42 -15.55 6.94
N ARG A 122 10.19 -15.90 6.52
CA ARG A 122 9.47 -17.06 7.08
C ARG A 122 8.66 -17.78 6.00
N LYS A 123 8.29 -19.03 6.25
CA LYS A 123 7.37 -19.77 5.39
C LYS A 123 5.95 -19.16 5.44
N PRO A 124 5.15 -19.25 4.36
CA PRO A 124 3.74 -18.91 4.39
C PRO A 124 3.00 -19.57 5.56
N TYR A 125 1.98 -18.89 6.09
CA TYR A 125 1.14 -19.50 7.11
C TYR A 125 0.46 -20.78 6.57
N PRO A 126 0.36 -21.82 7.42
CA PRO A 126 -0.32 -23.05 7.04
C PRO A 126 -1.81 -22.79 6.79
N GLN A 127 -2.39 -23.52 5.85
CA GLN A 127 -3.82 -23.53 5.57
C GLN A 127 -4.58 -24.34 6.62
N ALA A 128 -5.89 -24.12 6.74
CA ALA A 128 -6.71 -24.78 7.75
C ALA A 128 -6.57 -26.31 7.75
N TYR A 129 -6.44 -26.94 6.58
CA TYR A 129 -6.25 -28.39 6.45
C TYR A 129 -4.84 -28.88 6.86
N GLU A 130 -3.84 -27.99 6.88
CA GLU A 130 -2.45 -28.31 7.27
C GLU A 130 -2.25 -28.25 8.80
N ILE A 131 -3.13 -27.54 9.52
CA ILE A 131 -2.93 -27.22 10.95
C ILE A 131 -3.41 -28.35 11.88
N GLY A 132 -4.25 -29.27 11.40
CA GLY A 132 -4.73 -30.41 12.18
C GLY A 132 -5.57 -30.05 13.42
N LEU A 133 -5.94 -28.78 13.61
CA LEU A 133 -6.80 -28.35 14.71
C LEU A 133 -8.26 -28.69 14.43
N ILE A 134 -8.87 -29.44 15.35
CA ILE A 134 -10.30 -29.76 15.32
C ILE A 134 -11.10 -28.47 15.48
N ARG A 135 -11.80 -28.05 14.42
CA ARG A 135 -12.71 -26.90 14.48
C ARG A 135 -14.10 -27.38 14.88
N HIS A 136 -14.44 -27.27 16.16
CA HIS A 136 -15.84 -27.34 16.56
C HIS A 136 -16.55 -26.09 16.04
N LYS A 137 -17.62 -26.27 15.26
CA LYS A 137 -18.55 -25.17 15.00
C LYS A 137 -19.20 -24.82 16.34
N ILE A 138 -18.94 -23.63 16.86
CA ILE A 138 -19.79 -23.07 17.91
C ILE A 138 -21.15 -22.86 17.25
N GLN A 139 -22.16 -23.56 17.76
CA GLN A 139 -23.53 -23.54 17.27
C GLN A 139 -24.27 -22.31 17.78
#